data_AF-Q5V7F9-F1
#
_entry.id   AF-Q5V7F9-F1
#
_cell.length_a   1.000
_cell.length_b   1.000
_cell.length_c   1.000
_cell.angle_alpha   90.00
_cell.angle_beta   90.00
_cell.angle_gamma   90.00
#
_symmetry.space_group_name_H-M   'P 1'
#
loop_
_entity.id
_entity.type
_entity.pdbx_description
1 polymer ?
#
loop_
_entity_poly.entity_id
_entity_poly.type
_entity_poly.pdbx_seq_one_letter_code
_entity_poly.pdbx_strand_id
1 'polypeptide(L)'
;MTTRPTAGEIVAITTTDSEPLLFVCRANDEHVTGILLADLATDTLQRLRASEPDTATRQQLAQAIGRTNELLSFTVPHTECALVERASSRPGPFEGGGA
;
A
#
# COMPACT_ATOMS: atom_id res chain seq x y z
N MET A 1 13.92 13.19 5.32
CA MET A 1 13.15 12.52 6.39
C MET A 1 12.29 11.46 5.73
N THR A 2 12.73 10.20 5.73
CA THR A 2 11.91 9.08 5.26
C THR A 2 10.83 8.84 6.31
N THR A 3 9.61 9.21 5.98
CA THR A 3 8.46 8.99 6.86
C THR A 3 8.17 7.49 6.88
N ARG A 4 8.12 6.93 8.09
CA ARG A 4 7.88 5.50 8.28
C ARG A 4 6.47 5.16 7.78
N PRO A 5 6.32 4.12 6.96
CA PRO A 5 5.00 3.70 6.50
C PRO A 5 4.21 3.09 7.66
N THR A 6 2.92 3.37 7.67
CA THR A 6 1.96 2.94 8.68
C THR A 6 1.01 1.91 8.10
N ALA A 7 0.37 1.10 8.94
CA ALA A 7 -0.73 0.23 8.51
C ALA A 7 -1.80 1.03 7.76
N GLY A 8 -2.24 0.55 6.60
CA GLY A 8 -3.19 1.22 5.72
C GLY A 8 -2.55 2.10 4.63
N GLU A 9 -1.22 2.26 4.61
CA GLU A 9 -0.52 2.95 3.53
C GLU A 9 -0.06 2.00 2.42
N ILE A 10 0.19 2.54 1.23
CA ILE A 10 0.73 1.80 0.09
C ILE A 10 2.20 2.21 -0.12
N VAL A 11 3.07 1.20 -0.20
CA VAL A 11 4.50 1.36 -0.47
C VAL A 11 4.90 0.59 -1.72
N ALA A 12 5.88 1.08 -2.47
CA ALA A 12 6.52 0.36 -3.56
C ALA A 12 7.80 -0.29 -3.05
N ILE A 13 8.07 -1.52 -3.47
CA ILE A 13 9.32 -2.22 -3.16
C ILE A 13 10.35 -1.83 -4.22
N THR A 14 11.26 -0.92 -3.87
CA THR A 14 12.21 -0.32 -4.83
C THR A 14 13.38 -1.24 -5.18
N THR A 15 13.51 -2.37 -4.50
CA THR A 15 14.57 -3.36 -4.77
C THR A 15 14.24 -4.33 -5.87
N THR A 16 12.98 -4.38 -6.30
CA THR A 16 12.58 -5.12 -7.48
C THR A 16 12.38 -4.14 -8.64
N ASP A 17 12.90 -4.49 -9.82
CA ASP A 17 12.79 -3.67 -11.04
C ASP A 17 11.32 -3.39 -11.43
N SER A 18 10.41 -4.31 -11.10
CA SER A 18 8.97 -4.14 -11.30
C SER A 18 8.27 -3.24 -10.28
N GLU A 19 9.00 -2.74 -9.27
CA GLU A 19 8.52 -1.85 -8.20
C GLU A 19 7.14 -2.25 -7.65
N PRO A 20 6.95 -3.52 -7.24
CA PRO A 20 5.65 -4.04 -6.89
C PRO A 20 5.06 -3.25 -5.71
N LEU A 21 3.79 -2.91 -5.85
CA LEU A 21 3.06 -2.18 -4.83
C LEU A 21 2.61 -3.12 -3.72
N LEU A 22 2.91 -2.75 -2.49
CA LEU A 22 2.60 -3.45 -1.27
C LEU A 22 1.66 -2.61 -0.41
N PHE A 23 0.52 -3.20 -0.03
CA PHE A 23 -0.39 -2.62 0.94
C PHE A 23 0.05 -3.00 2.35
N VAL A 24 0.35 -2.00 3.18
CA VAL A 24 0.92 -2.21 4.51
C VAL A 24 -0.16 -2.66 5.49
N CYS A 25 -0.06 -3.91 5.94
CA CYS A 25 -0.92 -4.45 6.99
C CYS A 25 -0.35 -4.12 8.38
N ARG A 26 0.97 -4.22 8.52
CA ARG A 26 1.69 -4.00 9.77
C ARG A 26 3.07 -3.44 9.46
N ALA A 27 3.50 -2.44 10.21
CA ALA A 27 4.87 -1.92 10.14
C ALA A 27 5.52 -2.00 11.51
N ASN A 28 6.78 -2.40 11.54
CA ASN A 28 7.67 -2.36 12.70
C ASN A 28 8.83 -1.38 12.39
N ASP A 29 9.71 -1.18 13.37
CA ASP A 29 10.85 -0.24 13.23
C ASP A 29 11.78 -0.62 12.07
N GLU A 30 11.98 -1.92 11.86
CA GLU A 30 12.92 -2.43 10.86
C GLU A 30 12.23 -2.93 9.58
N HIS A 31 11.03 -3.51 9.70
CA HIS A 31 10.38 -4.23 8.61
C HIS A 31 8.90 -3.87 8.47
N VAL A 32 8.43 -3.93 7.23
CA VAL A 32 7.05 -3.73 6.82
C VAL A 32 6.49 -5.08 6.36
N THR A 33 5.35 -5.46 6.93
CA THR A 33 4.58 -6.63 6.51
C THR A 33 3.32 -6.15 5.79
N GLY A 34 3.15 -6.58 4.55
CA GLY A 34 2.02 -6.19 3.72
C GLY A 34 1.64 -7.27 2.73
N ILE A 35 0.61 -6.98 1.93
CA ILE A 35 0.13 -7.88 0.88
C ILE A 35 0.27 -7.15 -0.46
N LEU A 36 0.67 -7.88 -1.50
CA LEU A 36 0.81 -7.29 -2.83
C LEU A 36 -0.55 -6.83 -3.36
N LEU A 37 -0.61 -5.60 -3.88
CA LEU A 37 -1.84 -5.08 -4.48
C LEU A 37 -2.32 -5.90 -5.68
N ALA A 38 -1.42 -6.62 -6.35
CA ALA A 38 -1.76 -7.55 -7.43
C ALA A 38 -2.51 -8.81 -6.93
N ASP A 39 -2.30 -9.19 -5.66
CA ASP A 39 -2.95 -10.35 -5.02
C ASP A 39 -4.28 -9.95 -4.34
N LEU A 40 -4.44 -8.65 -4.04
CA LEU A 40 -5.65 -8.08 -3.48
C LEU A 40 -6.83 -8.15 -4.47
N ALA A 41 -7.95 -8.67 -3.99
CA ALA A 41 -9.20 -8.68 -4.75
C ALA A 41 -9.59 -7.25 -5.18
N THR A 42 -10.04 -7.10 -6.42
CA THR A 42 -10.42 -5.79 -6.99
C THR A 42 -11.43 -5.04 -6.12
N ASP A 43 -12.39 -5.74 -5.51
CA ASP A 43 -13.34 -5.16 -4.55
C ASP A 43 -12.63 -4.49 -3.35
N THR A 44 -11.61 -5.15 -2.82
CA THR A 44 -10.84 -4.63 -1.68
C THR A 44 -10.02 -3.40 -2.10
N LEU A 45 -9.45 -3.40 -3.31
CA LEU A 45 -8.78 -2.24 -3.89
C LEU A 45 -9.73 -1.05 -4.08
N GLN A 46 -10.96 -1.32 -4.55
CA GLN A 46 -11.97 -0.28 -4.72
C GLN A 46 -12.39 0.33 -3.39
N ARG A 47 -12.59 -0.50 -2.34
CA ARG A 47 -12.88 -0.03 -0.99
C ARG A 47 -11.73 0.79 -0.41
N LEU A 48 -10.48 0.38 -0.69
CA LEU A 48 -9.29 1.11 -0.26
C LEU A 48 -9.20 2.50 -0.91
N ARG A 49 -9.44 2.59 -2.23
CA ARG A 49 -9.50 3.87 -2.97
C ARG A 49 -10.65 4.75 -2.52
N ALA A 50 -11.84 4.18 -2.33
CA ALA A 50 -12.99 4.92 -1.79
C ALA A 50 -12.74 5.48 -0.37
N SER A 51 -11.79 4.88 0.35
CA SER A 51 -11.38 5.29 1.70
C SER A 51 -10.11 6.15 1.70
N GLU A 52 -9.68 6.70 0.55
CA GLU A 52 -8.49 7.55 0.40
C GLU A 52 -8.34 8.69 1.45
N PRO A 53 -9.42 9.39 1.86
CA PRO A 53 -9.30 10.42 2.90
C PRO A 53 -9.35 9.86 4.34
N ASP A 54 -9.72 8.60 4.57
CA ASP A 54 -10.03 8.06 5.90
C ASP A 54 -8.98 7.04 6.38
N THR A 55 -7.99 7.55 7.10
CA THR A 55 -6.90 6.74 7.68
C THR A 55 -7.41 5.63 8.60
N ALA A 56 -8.48 5.87 9.36
CA ALA A 56 -9.03 4.88 10.29
C ALA A 56 -9.63 3.69 9.54
N THR A 57 -10.39 3.94 8.48
CA THR A 57 -10.99 2.92 7.62
C THR A 57 -9.90 2.12 6.89
N ARG A 58 -8.85 2.78 6.40
CA ARG A 58 -7.68 2.12 5.81
C ARG A 58 -6.96 1.20 6.78
N GLN A 59 -6.79 1.64 8.03
CA GLN A 59 -6.21 0.81 9.10
C GLN A 59 -7.09 -0.40 9.44
N GLN A 60 -8.42 -0.24 9.44
CA GLN A 60 -9.34 -1.36 9.63
C GLN A 60 -9.27 -2.35 8.47
N LEU A 61 -9.20 -1.86 7.24
CA LEU A 61 -9.03 -2.69 6.06
C LEU A 61 -7.71 -3.47 6.12
N ALA A 62 -6.61 -2.79 6.44
CA ALA A 62 -5.28 -3.38 6.66
C ALA A 62 -5.28 -4.50 7.70
N GLN A 63 -5.97 -4.30 8.81
CA GLN A 63 -6.12 -5.34 9.82
C GLN A 63 -7.01 -6.50 9.38
N ALA A 64 -8.09 -6.22 8.64
CA ALA A 64 -8.97 -7.27 8.11
C ALA A 64 -8.23 -8.13 7.08
N ILE A 65 -7.53 -7.50 6.14
CA ILE A 65 -6.73 -8.14 5.10
C ILE A 65 -5.56 -8.93 5.72
N GLY A 66 -4.85 -8.34 6.69
CA GLY A 66 -3.75 -9.01 7.38
C GLY A 66 -4.18 -10.20 8.25
N ARG A 67 -5.48 -10.34 8.57
CA ARG A 67 -6.04 -11.53 9.24
C ARG A 67 -6.47 -12.61 8.26
N THR A 68 -6.64 -12.28 6.98
CA THR A 68 -6.98 -13.24 5.95
C THR A 68 -5.76 -14.09 5.62
N ASN A 69 -5.68 -15.28 6.23
CA ASN A 69 -4.58 -16.22 6.04
C ASN A 69 -4.51 -16.80 4.61
N GLU A 70 -5.49 -16.51 3.77
CA GLU A 70 -5.52 -16.92 2.36
C GLU A 70 -4.63 -16.02 1.47
N LEU A 71 -4.28 -14.81 1.94
CA LEU A 71 -3.46 -13.87 1.18
C LEU A 71 -1.98 -14.02 1.54
N LEU A 72 -1.11 -13.97 0.53
CA LEU A 72 0.33 -14.06 0.74
C LEU A 72 0.87 -12.75 1.32
N SER A 73 1.30 -12.80 2.58
CA SER A 73 1.97 -11.68 3.25
C SER A 73 3.46 -11.66 2.92
N PHE A 74 3.97 -10.49 2.54
CA PHE A 74 5.38 -10.23 2.30
C PHE A 74 5.94 -9.37 3.42
N THR A 75 7.14 -9.72 3.89
CA THR A 75 7.90 -8.92 4.85
C THR A 75 9.14 -8.39 4.16
N VAL A 76 9.26 -7.07 4.12
CA VAL A 76 10.36 -6.34 3.48
C VAL A 76 10.92 -5.29 4.43
N PRO A 77 12.24 -5.04 4.42
CA PRO A 77 12.84 -4.00 5.26
C PRO A 77 12.39 -2.61 4.82
N HIS A 78 12.21 -1.69 5.79
CA HIS A 78 11.70 -0.35 5.49
C HIS A 78 12.62 0.45 4.55
N THR A 79 13.91 0.13 4.52
CA THR A 79 14.90 0.75 3.65
C THR A 79 14.65 0.47 2.18
N GLU A 80 13.92 -0.60 1.88
CA GLU A 80 13.56 -1.06 0.53
C GLU A 80 12.13 -0.63 0.14
N CYS A 81 11.44 0.12 1.01
CA CYS A 81 10.09 0.60 0.79
C CYS A 81 10.07 2.11 0.50
N ALA A 82 9.50 2.51 -0.64
CA ALA A 82 9.18 3.90 -0.93
C ALA A 82 7.68 4.15 -0.77
N LEU A 83 7.31 5.20 -0.03
CA LEU A 83 5.90 5.56 0.21
C LEU A 83 5.30 6.18 -1.06
N VAL A 84 4.32 5.50 -1.66
CA VAL A 84 3.75 5.89 -2.97
C VAL A 84 2.77 7.06 -2.81
N GLU A 85 1.97 7.04 -1.74
CA GLU A 85 0.94 8.07 -1.53
C GLU A 85 1.50 9.43 -1.08
N ARG A 86 2.60 9.48 -0.30
CA ARG A 86 3.24 10.77 0.05
C ARG A 86 4.03 11.41 -1.07
N ALA A 87 4.49 10.62 -2.05
CA ALA A 87 5.15 11.16 -3.23
C ALA A 87 4.14 11.83 -4.19
N SER A 88 2.85 11.53 -4.05
CA SER A 88 1.76 12.19 -4.79
C SER A 88 1.38 13.54 -4.19
N SER A 89 2.38 14.36 -3.84
CA SER A 89 2.19 15.82 -3.77
C SER A 89 2.40 16.42 -5.16
N ARG A 90 1.72 15.84 -6.17
CA ARG A 90 1.28 16.51 -7.40
C ARG A 90 0.04 15.78 -7.90
N PRO A 91 -1.15 16.40 -7.88
CA PRO A 91 -2.24 15.93 -8.71
C PRO A 91 -1.83 16.23 -10.16
N GLY A 92 -1.23 15.25 -10.83
CA GLY A 92 -1.34 15.19 -12.28
C GLY A 92 -2.80 14.85 -12.59
N PRO A 93 -3.51 15.59 -13.46
CA PRO A 93 -4.82 15.15 -13.91
C PRO A 93 -4.65 13.75 -14.50
N PHE A 94 -5.58 12.84 -14.17
CA PHE A 94 -5.75 11.64 -14.97
C PHE A 94 -6.04 12.11 -16.41
N GLU A 95 -5.02 12.12 -17.25
CA GLU A 95 -5.17 12.33 -18.68
C GLU A 95 -5.82 11.05 -19.22
N GLY A 96 -7.16 11.02 -19.18
CA GLY A 96 -7.97 10.08 -19.92
C GLY A 96 -7.69 10.31 -21.40
N GLY A 97 -6.78 9.52 -21.95
CA GLY A 97 -6.49 9.51 -23.37
C GLY A 97 -7.71 9.06 -24.19
N GLY A 98 -8.16 9.96 -25.06
CA GLY A 98 -8.59 9.64 -26.42
C GLY A 98 -10.01 9.12 -26.63
N ALA A 99 -10.88 10.01 -27.09
CA ALA A 99 -11.36 10.01 -28.48
C ALA A 99 -11.95 11.37 -28.85
#